data_AF-A0A1I8AZM0-F1
#
_entry.id   AF-A0A1I8AZM0-F1
#
_cell.length_a   1.000
_cell.length_b   1.000
_cell.length_c   1.000
_cell.angle_alpha   90.00
_cell.angle_beta   90.00
_cell.angle_gamma   90.00
#
_symmetry.space_group_name_H-M   'P 1'
#
loop_
_entity.id
_entity.type
_entity.pdbx_description
1 polymer ?
#
loop_
_entity_poly.entity_id
_entity_poly.type
_entity_poly.pdbx_seq_one_letter_code
_entity_poly.pdbx_strand_id
1 'polypeptide(L)'
;MSSGTYREGILKLKGNKQLFKPKRNTKENAKSTSSKIDEDSEERGGWRRIAIEAELRGGIDIAIEHGDFSKCYLSAMDNGRFTIGARHLCNGEPPNPEEILTLIKSPDDPKISLKTGFGKYVGFDSEAYLIATADAIGARERFVAVFEDVGKTALMASNGHFLSLAPDDGGYVFVSSKTVHDNEIINIRTNTEKEGPIDWLSADDKKKAADCETAYVKMYQHSRVELKNKCISYNVADKSEVKRAQREGDLHETLLNRRAKLKSDKYC
;
A
#
# COMPACT_ATOMS: atom_id res chain seq x y z
N MET A 1 -60.22 20.61 -9.44
CA MET A 1 -58.85 20.47 -9.97
C MET A 1 -57.97 20.00 -8.82
N SER A 2 -57.28 18.87 -9.01
CA SER A 2 -56.57 18.09 -8.00
C SER A 2 -55.34 18.83 -7.46
N SER A 3 -55.21 18.94 -6.14
CA SER A 3 -54.03 19.44 -5.43
C SER A 3 -52.93 18.37 -5.48
N GLY A 4 -51.94 18.57 -6.35
CA GLY A 4 -50.77 17.70 -6.46
C GLY A 4 -49.90 17.80 -5.20
N THR A 5 -49.73 16.68 -4.50
CA THR A 5 -48.77 16.54 -3.40
C THR A 5 -47.37 16.32 -3.99
N TYR A 6 -46.50 17.33 -3.87
CA TYR A 6 -45.10 17.21 -4.26
C TYR A 6 -44.39 16.27 -3.26
N ARG A 7 -43.81 15.18 -3.77
CA ARG A 7 -43.00 14.26 -2.95
C ARG A 7 -41.56 14.76 -2.97
N GLU A 8 -41.09 15.28 -1.84
CA GLU A 8 -39.66 15.54 -1.62
C GLU A 8 -38.87 14.25 -1.92
N GLY A 9 -37.99 14.30 -2.91
CA GLY A 9 -37.15 13.18 -3.33
C GLY A 9 -36.09 12.89 -2.28
N ILE A 10 -36.41 12.11 -1.25
CA ILE A 10 -35.42 11.53 -0.35
C ILE A 10 -34.49 10.65 -1.21
N LEU A 11 -33.22 11.05 -1.31
CA LEU A 11 -32.15 10.29 -1.95
C LEU A 11 -31.99 8.95 -1.23
N LYS A 12 -32.62 7.91 -1.77
CA LYS A 12 -32.40 6.52 -1.36
C LYS A 12 -31.19 6.01 -2.12
N LEU A 13 -30.02 6.05 -1.48
CA LEU A 13 -28.88 5.24 -1.92
C LEU A 13 -29.33 3.78 -1.86
N LYS A 14 -29.24 3.05 -2.97
CA LYS A 14 -29.52 1.61 -2.99
C LYS A 14 -28.57 0.94 -2.00
N GLY A 15 -29.12 0.51 -0.87
CA GLY A 15 -28.38 -0.11 0.22
C GLY A 15 -27.82 -1.47 -0.21
N ASN A 16 -26.67 -1.46 -0.87
CA ASN A 16 -25.75 -2.59 -0.80
C ASN A 16 -25.03 -2.48 0.54
N LYS A 17 -25.56 -3.23 1.51
CA LYS A 17 -25.03 -3.31 2.86
C LYS A 17 -23.62 -3.92 2.80
N GLN A 18 -22.65 -3.13 3.27
CA GLN A 18 -21.30 -3.50 3.71
C GLN A 18 -20.29 -3.88 2.60
N LEU A 19 -19.64 -2.86 2.03
CA LEU A 19 -18.29 -3.04 1.46
C LEU A 19 -17.22 -3.21 2.56
N PHE A 20 -17.53 -2.82 3.80
CA PHE A 20 -16.65 -2.98 4.95
C PHE A 20 -17.45 -3.47 6.15
N LYS A 21 -17.01 -4.58 6.75
CA LYS A 21 -17.55 -5.06 8.02
C LYS A 21 -17.04 -4.13 9.13
N PRO A 22 -17.90 -3.42 9.89
CA PRO A 22 -17.44 -2.70 11.05
C PRO A 22 -16.89 -3.70 12.06
N LYS A 23 -15.60 -3.56 12.42
CA LYS A 23 -15.03 -4.33 13.52
C LYS A 23 -15.78 -3.95 14.79
N ARG A 24 -16.49 -4.92 15.37
CA ARG A 24 -17.04 -4.81 16.73
C ARG A 24 -15.86 -4.47 17.65
N ASN A 25 -15.97 -3.34 18.35
CA ASN A 25 -15.09 -3.00 19.47
C ASN A 25 -15.32 -4.00 20.60
N THR A 26 -14.71 -5.19 20.50
CA THR A 26 -14.34 -5.94 21.68
C THR A 26 -13.34 -5.06 22.40
N LYS A 27 -13.62 -4.70 23.65
CA LYS A 27 -12.63 -4.09 24.55
C LYS A 27 -11.54 -5.13 24.82
N GLU A 28 -10.70 -5.38 23.83
CA GLU A 28 -9.38 -5.91 24.08
C GLU A 28 -8.56 -4.73 24.56
N ASN A 29 -8.01 -4.88 25.76
CA ASN A 29 -7.05 -3.94 26.33
C ASN A 29 -6.09 -3.49 25.22
N ALA A 30 -6.04 -2.19 24.99
CA ALA A 30 -4.92 -1.55 24.32
C ALA A 30 -3.67 -1.76 25.19
N LYS A 31 -3.16 -3.00 25.20
CA LYS A 31 -1.73 -3.23 25.34
C LYS A 31 -1.16 -2.56 24.10
N SER A 32 -0.56 -1.40 24.33
CA SER A 32 0.59 -0.92 23.57
C SER A 32 1.27 -2.14 22.95
N THR A 33 1.11 -2.31 21.64
CA THR A 33 1.80 -3.36 20.93
C THR A 33 3.25 -2.93 21.00
N SER A 34 3.92 -3.39 22.05
CA SER A 34 5.37 -3.42 22.15
C SER A 34 5.84 -3.84 20.78
N SER A 35 6.57 -2.96 20.11
CA SER A 35 7.38 -3.28 18.95
C SER A 35 8.01 -4.64 19.23
N LYS A 36 7.45 -5.70 18.65
CA LYS A 36 8.14 -6.97 18.62
C LYS A 36 9.33 -6.65 17.74
N ILE A 37 10.45 -6.46 18.41
CA ILE A 37 11.75 -6.35 17.76
C ILE A 37 11.83 -7.58 16.88
N ASP A 38 11.88 -7.35 15.57
CA ASP A 38 12.02 -8.42 14.61
C ASP A 38 13.49 -8.84 14.63
N GLU A 39 13.79 -9.90 15.38
CA GLU A 39 15.16 -10.44 15.54
C GLU A 39 15.82 -10.67 14.16
N ASP A 40 15.04 -11.11 13.16
CA ASP A 40 15.51 -11.32 11.78
C ASP A 40 15.92 -10.02 11.08
N SER A 41 15.23 -8.92 11.38
CA SER A 41 15.52 -7.60 10.87
C SER A 41 16.77 -7.01 11.53
N GLU A 42 16.91 -7.17 12.85
CA GLU A 42 18.11 -6.71 13.56
C GLU A 42 19.36 -7.46 13.11
N GLU A 43 19.25 -8.77 12.88
CA GLU A 43 20.34 -9.59 12.37
C GLU A 43 20.87 -9.18 10.98
N ARG A 44 20.11 -8.38 10.23
CA ARG A 44 20.44 -7.90 8.88
C ARG A 44 20.50 -6.38 8.81
N GLY A 45 20.86 -5.74 9.93
CA GLY A 45 21.11 -4.30 9.97
C GLY A 45 19.86 -3.44 9.78
N GLY A 46 18.70 -3.92 10.22
CA GLY A 46 17.42 -3.22 10.11
C GLY A 46 16.62 -3.51 8.84
N TRP A 47 17.07 -4.46 8.02
CA TRP A 47 16.38 -4.85 6.78
C TRP A 47 15.31 -5.91 7.03
N ARG A 48 14.07 -5.44 7.17
CA ARG A 48 12.90 -6.29 7.40
C ARG A 48 12.39 -6.92 6.11
N ARG A 49 11.73 -8.07 6.24
CA ARG A 49 11.10 -8.77 5.12
C ARG A 49 9.75 -8.16 4.74
N ILE A 50 9.46 -8.12 3.44
CA ILE A 50 8.15 -7.76 2.91
C ILE A 50 7.30 -9.04 2.78
N ALA A 51 6.20 -9.11 3.53
CA ALA A 51 5.31 -10.28 3.54
C ALA A 51 4.06 -10.12 2.67
N ILE A 52 3.67 -8.88 2.35
CA ILE A 52 2.40 -8.58 1.65
C ILE A 52 2.71 -7.62 0.51
N GLU A 53 2.10 -7.84 -0.66
CA GLU A 53 2.20 -6.94 -1.82
C GLU A 53 1.80 -5.49 -1.46
N ALA A 54 0.84 -5.32 -0.55
CA ALA A 54 0.42 -4.04 -0.05
C ALA A 54 1.53 -3.25 0.69
N GLU A 55 2.65 -3.84 1.04
CA GLU A 55 3.82 -3.14 1.60
C GLU A 55 4.84 -2.73 0.51
N LEU A 56 4.73 -3.25 -0.72
CA LEU A 56 5.54 -2.78 -1.85
C LEU A 56 5.06 -1.39 -2.28
N ARG A 57 5.87 -0.38 -2.01
CA ARG A 57 5.66 1.02 -2.43
C ARG A 57 6.75 1.45 -3.38
N GLY A 58 6.40 2.32 -4.32
CA GLY A 58 7.42 2.96 -5.16
C GLY A 58 8.27 3.93 -4.33
N GLY A 59 9.56 3.99 -4.63
CA GLY A 59 10.53 4.86 -3.99
C GLY A 59 11.17 4.31 -2.72
N ILE A 60 10.99 3.02 -2.41
CA ILE A 60 11.66 2.36 -1.28
C ILE A 60 12.93 1.65 -1.76
N ASP A 61 13.92 1.55 -0.88
CA ASP A 61 15.09 0.73 -1.10
C ASP A 61 14.80 -0.72 -0.71
N ILE A 62 15.20 -1.64 -1.58
CA ILE A 62 15.03 -3.07 -1.43
C ILE A 62 16.34 -3.82 -1.64
N ALA A 63 16.44 -4.97 -0.98
CA ALA A 63 17.47 -5.97 -1.22
C ALA A 63 16.79 -7.32 -1.48
N ILE A 64 17.35 -8.10 -2.42
CA ILE A 64 16.81 -9.41 -2.79
C ILE A 64 17.76 -10.47 -2.23
N GLU A 65 17.29 -11.23 -1.23
CA GLU A 65 18.02 -12.34 -0.61
C GLU A 65 17.51 -13.68 -1.15
N HIS A 66 18.35 -14.72 -1.12
CA HIS A 66 17.93 -16.10 -1.33
C HIS A 66 16.85 -16.53 -0.32
N GLY A 67 15.91 -17.37 -0.77
CA GLY A 67 14.81 -17.92 0.04
C GLY A 67 15.26 -18.69 1.29
N ASP A 68 16.50 -19.18 1.29
CA ASP A 68 17.11 -19.98 2.38
C ASP A 68 17.62 -19.15 3.56
N PHE A 69 17.39 -17.83 3.57
CA PHE A 69 17.87 -16.92 4.63
C PHE A 69 19.40 -16.96 4.80
N SER A 70 20.12 -17.26 3.71
CA SER A 70 21.57 -17.44 3.70
C SER A 70 22.36 -16.15 3.91
N LYS A 71 21.70 -14.97 3.94
CA LYS A 71 22.33 -13.64 3.92
C LYS A 71 23.21 -13.42 2.68
N CYS A 72 22.86 -14.05 1.56
CA CYS A 72 23.43 -13.75 0.25
C CYS A 72 22.42 -12.93 -0.54
N TYR A 73 22.84 -11.76 -1.04
CA TYR A 73 21.99 -10.84 -1.77
C TYR A 73 22.33 -10.78 -3.25
N LEU A 74 21.38 -10.34 -4.06
CA LEU A 74 21.62 -10.01 -5.47
C LEU A 74 22.51 -8.76 -5.57
N SER A 75 23.69 -8.89 -6.16
CA SER A 75 24.68 -7.82 -6.28
C SER A 75 24.82 -7.36 -7.73
N ALA A 76 24.76 -6.04 -7.96
CA ALA A 76 24.96 -5.43 -9.26
C ALA A 76 26.47 -5.26 -9.56
N MET A 77 26.90 -5.70 -10.73
CA MET A 77 28.27 -5.54 -11.20
C MET A 77 28.43 -4.27 -12.06
N ASP A 78 29.66 -3.78 -12.14
CA ASP A 78 30.05 -2.61 -12.97
C ASP A 78 29.81 -2.80 -14.47
N ASN A 79 29.93 -4.04 -14.95
CA ASN A 79 29.65 -4.45 -16.33
C ASN A 79 28.15 -4.47 -16.68
N GLY A 80 27.27 -4.12 -15.72
CA GLY A 80 25.82 -4.11 -15.91
C GLY A 80 25.17 -5.49 -15.85
N ARG A 81 25.87 -6.52 -15.37
CA ARG A 81 25.30 -7.84 -15.03
C ARG A 81 25.06 -7.96 -13.53
N PHE A 82 24.47 -9.07 -13.12
CA PHE A 82 24.25 -9.39 -11.71
C PHE A 82 24.95 -10.68 -11.32
N THR A 83 25.41 -10.70 -10.07
CA THR A 83 25.95 -11.88 -9.40
C THR A 83 25.31 -12.02 -8.02
N ILE A 84 25.65 -13.08 -7.30
CA ILE A 84 25.24 -13.27 -5.91
C ILE A 84 26.39 -12.77 -5.02
N GLY A 85 26.08 -11.79 -4.18
CA GLY A 85 26.99 -11.23 -3.20
C GLY A 85 27.50 -12.26 -2.21
N ALA A 86 28.65 -11.98 -1.63
CA ALA A 86 29.21 -12.84 -0.59
C ALA A 86 28.25 -12.92 0.60
N ARG A 87 28.25 -14.08 1.27
CA ARG A 87 27.44 -14.25 2.47
C ARG A 87 27.87 -13.24 3.55
N HIS A 88 26.93 -12.43 4.03
CA HIS A 88 27.19 -11.59 5.20
C HIS A 88 27.28 -12.47 6.46
N LEU A 89 28.47 -12.49 7.05
CA LEU A 89 28.79 -13.33 8.21
C LEU A 89 28.51 -12.62 9.53
N CYS A 90 28.51 -11.28 9.52
CA CYS A 90 28.31 -10.48 10.71
C CYS A 90 26.82 -10.24 10.96
N ASN A 91 26.35 -10.52 12.18
CA ASN A 91 25.00 -10.18 12.58
C ASN A 91 24.87 -8.65 12.72
N GLY A 92 23.82 -8.08 12.13
CA GLY A 92 23.60 -6.64 12.09
C GLY A 92 24.23 -5.93 10.89
N GLU A 93 24.86 -6.67 9.98
CA GLU A 93 25.43 -6.09 8.77
C GLU A 93 24.30 -5.81 7.75
N PRO A 94 24.17 -4.56 7.26
CA PRO A 94 23.25 -4.25 6.17
C PRO A 94 23.78 -4.79 4.82
N PRO A 95 22.91 -4.97 3.82
CA PRO A 95 23.32 -5.23 2.44
C PRO A 95 24.29 -4.16 1.94
N ASN A 96 25.22 -4.56 1.09
CA ASN A 96 26.20 -3.65 0.50
C ASN A 96 25.53 -2.66 -0.47
N PRO A 97 26.11 -1.47 -0.72
CA PRO A 97 25.54 -0.51 -1.67
C PRO A 97 25.25 -1.08 -3.06
N GLU A 98 26.05 -2.04 -3.53
CA GLU A 98 25.85 -2.74 -4.80
C GLU A 98 24.70 -3.76 -4.79
N GLU A 99 24.23 -4.16 -3.61
CA GLU A 99 23.11 -5.09 -3.42
C GLU A 99 21.78 -4.36 -3.19
N ILE A 100 21.84 -3.04 -2.99
CA ILE A 100 20.67 -2.20 -2.77
C ILE A 100 20.09 -1.76 -4.12
N LEU A 101 18.80 -1.99 -4.29
CA LEU A 101 18.02 -1.62 -5.46
C LEU A 101 16.87 -0.69 -5.03
N THR A 102 16.60 0.35 -5.81
CA THR A 102 15.42 1.19 -5.59
C THR A 102 14.22 0.59 -6.33
N LEU A 103 13.15 0.31 -5.59
CA LEU A 103 11.88 -0.16 -6.12
C LEU A 103 11.08 0.98 -6.71
N ILE A 104 10.66 0.85 -7.96
CA ILE A 104 9.83 1.82 -8.67
C ILE A 104 8.51 1.13 -9.00
N LYS A 105 7.43 1.60 -8.37
CA LYS A 105 6.08 1.05 -8.52
C LYS A 105 5.06 2.18 -8.56
N SER A 106 4.17 2.15 -9.55
CA SER A 106 3.00 3.02 -9.59
C SER A 106 1.90 2.46 -8.68
N PRO A 107 1.09 3.30 -8.00
CA PRO A 107 0.00 2.83 -7.14
C PRO A 107 -1.01 1.93 -7.87
N ASP A 108 -1.27 2.23 -9.15
CA ASP A 108 -2.29 1.54 -9.97
C ASP A 108 -1.75 0.33 -10.76
N ASP A 109 -0.42 0.22 -10.94
CA ASP A 109 0.18 -0.89 -11.70
C ASP A 109 0.67 -1.97 -10.72
N PRO A 110 0.26 -3.25 -10.88
CA PRO A 110 0.84 -4.35 -10.12
C PRO A 110 2.30 -4.61 -10.49
N LYS A 111 2.75 -4.15 -11.66
CA LYS A 111 4.14 -4.33 -12.10
C LYS A 111 5.08 -3.40 -11.33
N ILE A 112 6.27 -3.93 -11.09
CA ILE A 112 7.36 -3.25 -10.44
C ILE A 112 8.56 -3.15 -11.38
N SER A 113 9.33 -2.09 -11.24
CA SER A 113 10.62 -1.91 -11.89
C SER A 113 11.67 -1.67 -10.83
N LEU A 114 12.89 -2.13 -11.08
CA LEU A 114 14.00 -2.01 -10.14
C LEU A 114 15.08 -1.14 -10.76
N LYS A 115 15.72 -0.31 -9.93
CA LYS A 115 16.84 0.55 -10.33
C LYS A 115 18.04 0.25 -9.47
N THR A 116 19.21 0.06 -10.08
CA THR A 116 20.46 -0.17 -9.36
C THR A 116 21.03 1.11 -8.77
N GLY A 117 21.95 0.99 -7.81
CA GLY A 117 22.73 2.11 -7.29
C GLY A 117 23.53 2.87 -8.38
N PHE A 118 23.82 2.22 -9.51
CA PHE A 118 24.45 2.83 -10.69
C PHE A 118 23.51 3.68 -11.54
N GLY A 119 22.23 3.75 -11.17
CA GLY A 119 21.25 4.57 -11.88
C GLY A 119 20.60 3.89 -13.09
N LYS A 120 20.85 2.59 -13.31
CA LYS A 120 20.32 1.82 -14.44
C LYS A 120 19.14 0.95 -14.03
N TYR A 121 18.26 0.65 -14.98
CA TYR A 121 17.08 -0.17 -14.75
C TYR A 121 17.40 -1.64 -14.95
N VAL A 122 16.96 -2.48 -14.01
CA VAL A 122 17.10 -3.93 -14.09
C VAL A 122 16.13 -4.46 -15.12
N GLY A 123 16.61 -5.35 -15.98
CA GLY A 123 15.87 -6.07 -17.00
C GLY A 123 16.59 -7.38 -17.34
N PHE A 124 16.25 -7.97 -18.48
CA PHE A 124 16.89 -9.20 -18.95
C PHE A 124 17.25 -9.10 -20.43
N ASP A 125 18.29 -9.81 -20.86
CA ASP A 125 18.72 -9.86 -22.25
C ASP A 125 18.02 -10.99 -23.04
N SER A 126 18.26 -11.09 -24.36
CA SER A 126 17.74 -12.17 -25.21
C SER A 126 18.17 -13.57 -24.76
N GLU A 127 19.31 -13.67 -24.07
CA GLU A 127 19.83 -14.92 -23.49
C GLU A 127 19.26 -15.20 -22.08
N ALA A 128 18.29 -14.40 -21.62
CA ALA A 128 17.69 -14.47 -20.29
C ALA A 128 18.62 -14.11 -19.12
N TYR A 129 19.82 -13.60 -19.37
CA TYR A 129 20.67 -13.02 -18.32
C TYR A 129 20.05 -11.76 -17.73
N LEU A 130 20.15 -11.60 -16.41
CA LEU A 130 19.74 -10.39 -15.72
C LEU A 130 20.77 -9.28 -15.97
N ILE A 131 20.31 -8.13 -16.48
CA ILE A 131 21.16 -7.00 -16.86
C ILE A 131 20.58 -5.68 -16.33
N ALA A 132 21.43 -4.69 -16.12
CA ALA A 132 21.06 -3.32 -15.76
C ALA A 132 21.82 -2.32 -16.62
N THR A 133 21.57 -2.32 -17.93
CA THR A 133 22.18 -1.39 -18.88
C THR A 133 21.23 -0.30 -19.36
N ALA A 134 19.93 -0.46 -19.11
CA ALA A 134 18.88 0.43 -19.62
C ALA A 134 18.81 1.77 -18.85
N ASP A 135 18.65 2.87 -19.58
CA ASP A 135 18.43 4.23 -19.05
C ASP A 135 16.95 4.56 -18.84
N ALA A 136 16.04 3.69 -19.29
CA ALA A 136 14.60 3.87 -19.17
C ALA A 136 13.88 2.55 -18.89
N ILE A 137 12.70 2.65 -18.29
CA ILE A 137 11.82 1.50 -18.03
C ILE A 137 11.11 1.13 -19.34
N GLY A 138 11.53 0.03 -19.94
CA GLY A 138 10.88 -0.59 -21.09
C GLY A 138 9.96 -1.73 -20.70
N ALA A 139 9.83 -2.71 -21.60
CA ALA A 139 9.04 -3.92 -21.38
C ALA A 139 9.84 -5.00 -20.63
N ARG A 140 11.17 -5.02 -20.78
CA ARG A 140 12.07 -6.01 -20.16
C ARG A 140 12.38 -5.66 -18.70
N GLU A 141 12.21 -4.39 -18.34
CA GLU A 141 12.48 -3.83 -17.02
C GLU A 141 11.25 -3.86 -16.09
N ARG A 142 10.20 -4.60 -16.47
CA ARG A 142 8.97 -4.76 -15.69
C ARG A 142 8.87 -6.18 -15.18
N PHE A 143 8.67 -6.29 -13.87
CA PHE A 143 8.53 -7.52 -13.14
C PHE A 143 7.22 -7.53 -12.36
N VAL A 144 6.80 -8.70 -11.91
CA VAL A 144 5.67 -8.90 -11.01
C VAL A 144 6.17 -9.70 -9.81
N ALA A 145 6.02 -9.13 -8.61
CA ALA A 145 6.30 -9.85 -7.38
C ALA A 145 5.11 -10.75 -7.04
N VAL A 146 5.34 -12.06 -6.98
CA VAL A 146 4.32 -13.06 -6.66
C VAL A 146 4.52 -13.50 -5.21
N PHE A 147 3.50 -13.29 -4.39
CA PHE A 147 3.48 -13.72 -2.99
C PHE A 147 2.58 -14.95 -2.84
N GLU A 148 3.06 -15.99 -2.18
CA GLU A 148 2.30 -17.21 -1.86
C GLU A 148 1.99 -17.27 -0.35
N ASP A 149 0.94 -18.02 0.02
CA ASP A 149 0.36 -18.07 1.37
C ASP A 149 1.33 -18.48 2.49
N VAL A 150 2.40 -19.22 2.18
CA VAL A 150 3.42 -19.65 3.16
C VAL A 150 4.49 -18.57 3.38
N GLY A 151 4.25 -17.34 2.90
CA GLY A 151 5.26 -16.29 2.92
C GLY A 151 6.45 -16.74 2.11
N LYS A 152 6.24 -17.24 0.90
CA LYS A 152 7.27 -17.41 -0.14
C LYS A 152 7.03 -16.32 -1.16
N THR A 153 8.11 -15.76 -1.70
CA THR A 153 8.02 -14.70 -2.71
C THR A 153 8.88 -15.10 -3.90
N ALA A 154 8.40 -14.83 -5.10
CA ALA A 154 9.13 -15.01 -6.34
C ALA A 154 9.01 -13.76 -7.21
N LEU A 155 10.01 -13.49 -8.05
CA LEU A 155 9.98 -12.37 -8.99
C LEU A 155 9.83 -12.89 -10.42
N MET A 156 8.73 -12.55 -11.06
CA MET A 156 8.45 -12.95 -12.44
C MET A 156 8.74 -11.79 -13.40
N ALA A 157 9.51 -12.05 -14.45
CA ALA A 157 9.75 -11.08 -15.52
C ALA A 157 8.62 -11.06 -16.56
N SER A 158 8.66 -10.07 -17.46
CA SER A 158 7.64 -9.87 -18.49
C SER A 158 7.54 -11.01 -19.52
N ASN A 159 8.56 -11.87 -19.61
CA ASN A 159 8.56 -13.09 -20.42
C ASN A 159 7.80 -14.25 -19.76
N GLY A 160 7.32 -14.11 -18.52
CA GLY A 160 6.65 -15.17 -17.76
C GLY A 160 7.60 -16.17 -17.11
N HIS A 161 8.89 -15.85 -17.03
CA HIS A 161 9.90 -16.63 -16.33
C HIS A 161 10.26 -15.99 -14.99
N PHE A 162 10.70 -16.79 -14.03
CA PHE A 162 11.08 -16.39 -12.69
C PHE A 162 12.59 -16.16 -12.60
N LEU A 163 12.97 -15.19 -11.76
CA LEU A 163 14.36 -14.92 -11.38
C LEU A 163 14.91 -16.11 -10.59
N SER A 164 16.03 -16.67 -11.04
CA SER A 164 16.75 -17.71 -10.31
C SER A 164 17.99 -17.11 -9.66
N LEU A 165 18.14 -17.26 -8.34
CA LEU A 165 19.33 -16.79 -7.61
C LEU A 165 20.45 -17.85 -7.57
N ALA A 166 20.33 -18.93 -8.35
CA ALA A 166 21.44 -19.83 -8.64
C ALA A 166 22.25 -19.27 -9.83
N PRO A 167 23.49 -18.81 -9.60
CA PRO A 167 24.31 -18.30 -10.69
C PRO A 167 24.75 -19.42 -11.65
N ASP A 168 25.07 -19.06 -12.89
CA ASP A 168 25.71 -19.97 -13.85
C ASP A 168 27.17 -20.28 -13.49
N ASP A 169 27.84 -21.12 -14.29
CA ASP A 169 29.27 -21.44 -14.12
C ASP A 169 30.18 -20.20 -14.15
N GLY A 170 29.71 -19.09 -14.74
CA GLY A 170 30.37 -17.79 -14.78
C GLY A 170 30.02 -16.85 -13.63
N GLY A 171 29.16 -17.27 -12.71
CA GLY A 171 28.71 -16.46 -11.57
C GLY A 171 27.54 -15.51 -11.88
N TYR A 172 26.89 -15.63 -13.04
CA TYR A 172 25.84 -14.71 -13.49
C TYR A 172 24.43 -15.20 -13.22
N VAL A 173 23.56 -14.25 -12.89
CA VAL A 173 22.14 -14.50 -12.58
C VAL A 173 21.27 -14.46 -13.84
N PHE A 174 20.28 -15.34 -13.94
CA PHE A 174 19.41 -15.49 -15.11
C PHE A 174 17.92 -15.65 -14.74
N VAL A 175 17.05 -15.48 -15.74
CA VAL A 175 15.59 -15.48 -15.65
C VAL A 175 14.99 -16.47 -16.65
N SER A 176 15.27 -17.76 -16.45
CA SER A 176 14.90 -18.83 -17.39
C SER A 176 13.84 -19.79 -16.87
N SER A 177 13.59 -19.86 -15.56
CA SER A 177 12.73 -20.86 -14.95
C SER A 177 11.25 -20.52 -15.17
N LYS A 178 10.46 -21.42 -15.76
CA LYS A 178 8.99 -21.23 -15.93
C LYS A 178 8.20 -21.55 -14.67
N THR A 179 8.78 -22.37 -13.81
CA THR A 179 8.22 -22.84 -12.54
C THR A 179 9.13 -22.39 -11.42
N VAL A 180 8.53 -22.05 -10.28
CA VAL A 180 9.29 -21.69 -9.09
C VAL A 180 9.79 -22.97 -8.43
N HIS A 181 11.10 -23.15 -8.36
CA HIS A 181 11.76 -24.14 -7.52
C HIS A 181 12.47 -23.44 -6.37
N ASP A 182 13.28 -24.17 -5.60
CA ASP A 182 13.91 -23.65 -4.39
C ASP A 182 14.87 -22.47 -4.68
N ASN A 183 15.52 -22.46 -5.84
CA ASN A 183 16.45 -21.40 -6.25
C ASN A 183 15.75 -20.13 -6.76
N GLU A 184 14.45 -20.21 -7.10
CA GLU A 184 13.64 -19.07 -7.54
C GLU A 184 12.85 -18.42 -6.38
N ILE A 185 12.90 -19.03 -5.19
CA ILE A 185 12.32 -18.43 -3.99
C ILE A 185 13.26 -17.33 -3.51
N ILE A 186 12.71 -16.13 -3.37
CA ILE A 186 13.43 -14.95 -2.94
C ILE A 186 12.79 -14.34 -1.69
N ASN A 187 13.59 -13.59 -0.96
CA ASN A 187 13.17 -12.75 0.15
C ASN A 187 13.41 -11.29 -0.22
N ILE A 188 12.33 -10.54 -0.45
CA ILE A 188 12.41 -9.09 -0.67
C ILE A 188 12.48 -8.41 0.69
N ARG A 189 13.57 -7.70 0.94
CA ARG A 189 13.81 -6.94 2.18
C ARG A 189 13.79 -5.45 1.91
N THR A 190 13.45 -4.66 2.93
CA THR A 190 13.49 -3.20 2.89
C THR A 190 13.94 -2.63 4.23
N ASN A 191 14.61 -1.48 4.20
CA ASN A 191 14.97 -0.69 5.38
C ASN A 191 13.86 0.28 5.81
N THR A 192 12.76 0.38 5.05
CA THR A 192 11.71 1.37 5.30
C THR A 192 10.86 0.95 6.50
N GLU A 193 10.62 1.90 7.41
CA GLU A 193 9.76 1.70 8.58
C GLU A 193 8.37 1.19 8.16
N LYS A 194 7.80 0.33 9.00
CA LYS A 194 6.44 -0.15 8.77
C LYS A 194 5.47 1.00 9.06
N GLU A 195 5.05 1.72 8.03
CA GLU A 195 3.88 2.58 8.16
C GLU A 195 2.70 1.71 8.62
N GLY A 196 1.98 2.19 9.64
CA GLY A 196 0.83 1.48 10.19
C GLY A 196 -0.23 1.20 9.12
N PRO A 197 -1.30 0.47 9.48
CA PRO A 197 -2.40 0.19 8.56
C PRO A 197 -2.80 1.48 7.85
N ILE A 198 -2.80 1.47 6.51
CA ILE A 198 -3.19 2.63 5.69
C ILE A 198 -4.56 3.05 6.20
N ASP A 199 -4.58 4.20 6.88
CA ASP A 199 -5.81 4.69 7.46
C ASP A 199 -6.56 5.43 6.37
N TRP A 200 -7.49 4.72 5.73
CA TRP A 200 -8.35 5.23 4.67
C TRP A 200 -9.27 6.36 5.15
N LEU A 201 -9.36 6.61 6.46
CA LEU A 201 -10.09 7.76 7.00
C LEU A 201 -9.31 9.04 6.70
N SER A 202 -10.00 10.00 6.09
CA SER A 202 -9.43 11.33 5.88
C SER A 202 -9.07 11.97 7.22
N ALA A 203 -8.12 12.91 7.21
CA ALA A 203 -7.79 13.66 8.42
C ALA A 203 -9.01 14.38 9.03
N ASP A 204 -10.02 14.69 8.21
CA ASP A 204 -11.28 15.29 8.65
C ASP A 204 -12.22 14.29 9.33
N ASP A 205 -12.26 13.03 8.87
CA ASP A 205 -13.10 11.98 9.47
C ASP A 205 -12.63 11.58 10.87
N LYS A 206 -11.32 11.70 11.12
CA LYS A 206 -10.69 11.41 12.43
C LYS A 206 -10.93 12.51 13.47
N LYS A 207 -11.41 13.68 13.07
CA LYS A 207 -11.67 14.78 14.00
C LYS A 207 -12.83 14.46 14.94
N LYS A 208 -12.93 15.19 16.05
CA LYS A 208 -14.11 15.12 16.93
C LYS A 208 -15.37 15.41 16.10
N ALA A 209 -16.48 14.76 16.42
CA ALA A 209 -17.73 14.88 15.64
C ALA A 209 -18.15 16.32 15.29
N ALA A 210 -17.92 17.28 16.19
CA ALA A 210 -18.22 18.70 15.92
C ALA A 210 -17.31 19.32 14.85
N ASP A 211 -16.01 19.02 14.92
CA ASP A 211 -14.99 19.53 13.99
C ASP A 211 -15.07 18.82 12.64
N CYS A 212 -15.37 17.52 12.64
CA CYS A 212 -15.63 16.70 11.44
C CYS A 212 -16.82 17.27 10.65
N GLU A 213 -17.96 17.50 11.32
CA GLU A 213 -19.13 18.09 10.68
C GLU A 213 -18.85 19.51 10.18
N THR A 214 -18.09 20.31 10.95
CA THR A 214 -17.73 21.68 10.54
C THR A 214 -16.82 21.69 9.33
N ALA A 215 -15.83 20.80 9.26
CA ALA A 215 -14.94 20.64 8.11
C ALA A 215 -15.74 20.22 6.86
N TYR A 216 -16.61 19.22 7.00
CA TYR A 216 -17.49 18.76 5.92
C TYR A 216 -18.43 19.86 5.41
N VAL A 217 -19.06 20.60 6.33
CA VAL A 217 -19.91 21.75 5.99
C VAL A 217 -19.11 22.81 5.25
N LYS A 218 -17.91 23.19 5.72
CA LYS A 218 -17.07 24.17 5.03
C LYS A 218 -16.66 23.72 3.62
N MET A 219 -16.41 22.43 3.43
CA MET A 219 -15.97 21.89 2.14
C MET A 219 -17.10 21.86 1.09
N TYR A 220 -18.34 21.60 1.52
CA TYR A 220 -19.47 21.35 0.59
C TYR A 220 -20.61 22.37 0.66
N GLN A 221 -20.51 23.41 1.50
CA GLN A 221 -21.51 24.46 1.64
C GLN A 221 -20.92 25.82 1.25
N HIS A 222 -21.17 26.25 0.02
CA HIS A 222 -20.62 27.49 -0.57
C HIS A 222 -21.23 28.80 -0.03
N SER A 223 -22.16 28.77 0.92
CA SER A 223 -22.74 29.97 1.50
C SER A 223 -22.93 29.84 3.00
N ARG A 224 -22.56 30.89 3.74
CA ARG A 224 -22.91 31.06 5.16
C ARG A 224 -24.43 31.07 5.26
N VAL A 225 -25.03 29.91 5.47
CA VAL A 225 -26.46 29.83 5.75
C VAL A 225 -26.64 30.30 7.17
N GLU A 226 -27.13 31.53 7.34
CA GLU A 226 -27.61 31.99 8.62
C GLU A 226 -28.70 31.02 9.10
N LEU A 227 -28.42 30.37 10.24
CA LEU A 227 -29.34 29.44 10.90
C LEU A 227 -30.44 30.20 11.68
N LYS A 228 -30.34 31.53 11.77
CA LYS A 228 -31.36 32.38 12.39
C LYS A 228 -32.63 32.35 11.54
N ASN A 229 -33.74 31.99 12.17
CA ASN A 229 -35.11 32.06 11.63
C ASN A 229 -35.45 31.11 10.47
N LYS A 230 -34.70 30.02 10.28
CA LYS A 230 -35.14 28.90 9.42
C LYS A 230 -35.80 27.82 10.27
N CYS A 231 -36.95 27.31 9.80
CA CYS A 231 -37.58 26.11 10.37
C CYS A 231 -36.72 24.89 10.06
N ILE A 232 -35.60 24.76 10.78
CA ILE A 232 -34.73 23.61 10.70
C ILE A 232 -35.43 22.50 11.49
N SER A 233 -35.90 21.47 10.81
CA SER A 233 -36.56 20.29 11.41
C SER A 233 -35.58 19.37 12.17
N TYR A 234 -34.39 19.88 12.48
CA TYR A 234 -33.24 19.09 12.87
C TYR A 234 -32.37 19.81 13.90
N ASN A 235 -32.01 19.12 14.99
CA ASN A 235 -31.18 19.69 16.04
C ASN A 235 -29.70 19.69 15.62
N VAL A 236 -29.23 20.83 15.11
CA VAL A 236 -27.84 21.01 14.65
C VAL A 236 -26.81 20.88 15.78
N ALA A 237 -27.21 21.17 17.02
CA ALA A 237 -26.33 21.09 18.19
C ALA A 237 -26.09 19.64 18.63
N ASP A 238 -27.01 18.72 18.35
CA ASP A 238 -26.81 17.31 18.66
C ASP A 238 -25.82 16.67 17.67
N LYS A 239 -24.72 16.16 18.22
CA LYS A 239 -23.65 15.45 17.48
C LYS A 239 -23.62 13.96 17.83
N SER A 240 -24.58 13.46 18.61
CA SER A 240 -24.68 12.06 19.02
C SER A 240 -24.73 11.11 17.82
N GLU A 241 -25.52 11.48 16.79
CA GLU A 241 -25.64 10.73 15.54
C GLU A 241 -24.34 10.69 14.76
N VAL A 242 -23.61 11.80 14.68
CA VAL A 242 -22.29 11.85 14.02
C VAL A 242 -21.26 11.00 14.78
N LYS A 243 -21.27 11.04 16.12
CA LYS A 243 -20.42 10.17 16.96
C LYS A 243 -20.77 8.68 16.84
N ARG A 244 -22.06 8.33 16.66
CA ARG A 244 -22.47 6.96 16.33
C ARG A 244 -21.94 6.59 14.96
N ALA A 245 -22.11 7.48 13.98
CA ALA A 245 -21.77 7.19 12.60
C ALA A 245 -20.27 7.05 12.33
N GLN A 246 -19.43 7.79 13.08
CA GLN A 246 -17.99 7.58 13.10
C GLN A 246 -17.59 6.17 13.58
N ARG A 247 -18.38 5.55 14.47
CA ARG A 247 -18.12 4.20 14.99
C ARG A 247 -18.70 3.10 14.12
N GLU A 248 -19.84 3.35 13.49
CA GLU A 248 -20.59 2.35 12.73
C GLU A 248 -20.26 2.33 11.23
N GLY A 249 -19.57 3.36 10.72
CA GLY A 249 -19.08 3.43 9.34
C GLY A 249 -20.06 4.07 8.35
N ASP A 250 -21.17 4.64 8.82
CA ASP A 250 -22.20 5.38 8.06
C ASP A 250 -22.01 6.91 8.14
N LEU A 251 -20.77 7.37 8.42
CA LEU A 251 -20.45 8.79 8.65
C LEU A 251 -20.88 9.70 7.49
N HIS A 252 -20.47 9.36 6.26
CA HIS A 252 -20.71 10.20 5.09
C HIS A 252 -22.19 10.25 4.69
N GLU A 253 -22.92 9.14 4.87
CA GLU A 253 -24.37 9.09 4.68
C GLU A 253 -25.09 9.97 5.71
N THR A 254 -24.68 9.87 6.97
CA THR A 254 -25.23 10.69 8.07
C THR A 254 -24.97 12.18 7.83
N LEU A 255 -23.75 12.57 7.44
CA LEU A 255 -23.41 13.97 7.12
C LEU A 255 -24.20 14.49 5.90
N LEU A 256 -24.43 13.66 4.89
CA LEU A 256 -25.24 14.02 3.71
C LEU A 256 -26.72 14.23 4.10
N ASN A 257 -27.30 13.34 4.91
CA ASN A 257 -28.66 13.46 5.42
C ASN A 257 -28.83 14.71 6.30
N ARG A 258 -27.83 15.03 7.13
CA ARG A 258 -27.81 16.27 7.92
C ARG A 258 -27.76 17.50 7.02
N ARG A 259 -26.92 17.49 5.99
CA ARG A 259 -26.85 18.58 5.00
C ARG A 259 -28.17 18.80 4.26
N ALA A 260 -28.85 17.72 3.84
CA ALA A 260 -30.14 17.82 3.15
C ALA A 260 -31.18 18.55 4.02
N LYS A 261 -31.25 18.22 5.32
CA LYS A 261 -32.15 18.87 6.29
C LYS A 261 -31.79 20.31 6.63
N LEU A 262 -30.54 20.72 6.39
CA LEU A 262 -30.05 22.08 6.65
C LEU A 262 -30.23 23.04 5.47
N LYS A 263 -30.49 22.52 4.26
CA LYS A 263 -30.83 23.37 3.12
C LYS A 263 -32.24 23.91 3.29
N SER A 264 -32.38 25.23 3.17
CA SER A 264 -33.68 25.87 3.00
C SER A 264 -34.00 25.86 1.51
N ASP A 265 -35.10 25.21 1.17
CA ASP A 265 -35.53 24.91 -0.19
C ASP A 265 -36.15 26.14 -0.88
N LYS A 266 -35.39 27.23 -1.00
CA LYS A 266 -35.89 28.45 -1.65
C LYS A 266 -35.60 28.49 -3.17
N TYR A 267 -34.78 27.59 -3.69
CA TYR A 267 -34.40 27.54 -5.11
C TYR A 267 -34.18 26.11 -5.64
N CYS A 268 -35.04 25.16 -5.24
CA CYS A 268 -35.37 24.02 -6.08
C CYS A 268 -36.86 24.09 -6.42
#